data_AF-A0A3B8ZFP7-F1
#
_entry.id   AF-A0A3B8ZFP7-F1
#
_cell.length_a   1.000
_cell.length_b   1.000
_cell.length_c   1.000
_cell.angle_alpha   90.00
_cell.angle_beta   90.00
_cell.angle_gamma   90.00
#
_symmetry.space_group_name_H-M   'P 1'
#
loop_
_entity.id
_entity.type
_entity.pdbx_description
1 polymer ?
#
loop_
_entity_poly.entity_id
_entity_poly.type
_entity_poly.pdbx_seq_one_letter_code
_entity_poly.pdbx_strand_id
1 'polypeptide(L)'
;MITKELLWRIRNELPMKLTIQRLGNFGPLAKQSDGYFRFQCPNCKELRATVNPSNNLAHCFCCKENYNNIDLMMIQGHDFLPAV
;
A
#
# COMPACT_ATOMS: atom_id res chain seq x y z
N MET A 1 -9.98 -2.49 -21.45
CA MET A 1 -9.10 -1.29 -21.47
C MET A 1 -9.19 -0.65 -20.10
N ILE A 2 -8.08 -0.47 -19.41
CA ILE A 2 -8.06 0.21 -18.10
C ILE A 2 -8.18 1.71 -18.36
N THR A 3 -9.13 2.38 -17.70
CA THR A 3 -9.33 3.83 -17.86
C THR A 3 -8.42 4.61 -16.92
N LYS A 4 -8.07 5.84 -17.29
CA LYS A 4 -7.33 6.77 -16.41
C LYS A 4 -8.08 7.02 -15.10
N GLU A 5 -9.41 7.11 -15.19
CA GLU A 5 -10.30 7.25 -14.03
C GLU A 5 -10.15 6.08 -13.07
N LEU A 6 -10.19 4.84 -13.56
CA LEU A 6 -10.03 3.65 -12.73
C LEU A 6 -8.68 3.63 -12.02
N LEU A 7 -7.58 3.93 -12.73
CA LEU A 7 -6.25 4.02 -12.13
C LEU A 7 -6.17 5.08 -11.04
N TRP A 8 -6.79 6.24 -11.29
CA TRP A 8 -6.84 7.32 -10.30
C TRP A 8 -7.61 6.89 -9.05
N ARG A 9 -8.74 6.19 -9.20
CA ARG A 9 -9.54 5.69 -8.07
C ARG A 9 -8.81 4.60 -7.29
N ILE A 10 -8.15 3.64 -7.95
CA ILE A 10 -7.36 2.59 -7.26
C ILE A 10 -6.21 3.23 -6.47
N ARG A 11 -5.53 4.22 -7.05
CA ARG A 11 -4.44 4.93 -6.37
C ARG A 11 -4.94 5.74 -5.17
N ASN A 12 -5.98 6.55 -5.34
CA ASN A 12 -6.33 7.62 -4.40
C ASN A 12 -7.57 7.35 -3.55
N GLU A 13 -8.54 6.56 -4.04
CA GLU A 13 -9.82 6.32 -3.34
C GLU A 13 -9.90 4.96 -2.66
N LEU A 14 -9.27 3.92 -3.21
CA LEU A 14 -9.27 2.58 -2.60
C LEU A 14 -8.50 2.63 -1.26
N PRO A 15 -9.13 2.46 -0.10
CA PRO A 15 -8.46 2.73 1.18
C PRO A 15 -7.35 1.73 1.45
N MET A 16 -6.09 2.17 1.39
CA MET A 16 -4.94 1.26 1.43
C MET A 16 -4.86 0.45 2.73
N LYS A 17 -5.22 1.06 3.87
CA LYS A 17 -5.32 0.35 5.15
C LYS A 17 -6.26 -0.85 5.05
N LEU A 18 -7.43 -0.67 4.43
CA LEU A 18 -8.40 -1.75 4.23
C LEU A 18 -7.87 -2.78 3.23
N THR A 19 -7.24 -2.34 2.13
CA THR A 19 -6.62 -3.24 1.14
C THR A 19 -5.61 -4.17 1.79
N ILE A 20 -4.65 -3.63 2.56
CA ILE A 20 -3.61 -4.43 3.24
C ILE A 20 -4.25 -5.40 4.23
N GLN A 21 -5.25 -4.97 5.01
CA GLN A 21 -5.96 -5.85 5.94
C GLN A 21 -6.71 -6.98 5.24
N ARG A 22 -7.32 -6.70 4.08
CA ARG A 22 -8.11 -7.69 3.31
C ARG A 22 -7.24 -8.69 2.56
N LEU A 23 -6.02 -8.30 2.17
CA LEU A 23 -5.06 -9.21 1.56
C LEU A 23 -4.58 -10.30 2.53
N GLY A 24 -4.61 -10.04 3.84
CA GLY A 24 -4.19 -11.01 4.86
C GLY A 24 -2.76 -11.50 4.59
N ASN A 25 -2.59 -12.82 4.47
CA ASN A 25 -1.29 -13.46 4.21
C ASN A 25 -0.71 -13.16 2.80
N PHE A 26 -1.53 -12.64 1.88
CA PHE A 26 -1.08 -12.20 0.57
C PHE A 26 -0.62 -10.74 0.58
N GLY A 27 -0.80 -10.01 1.69
CA GLY A 27 -0.40 -8.62 1.86
C GLY A 27 0.91 -8.47 2.65
N PRO A 28 1.42 -7.25 2.82
CA PRO A 28 2.53 -7.02 3.75
C PRO A 28 2.07 -7.29 5.19
N LEU A 29 3.00 -7.78 6.03
CA LEU A 29 2.76 -7.90 7.46
C LEU A 29 2.33 -6.54 8.04
N ALA A 30 1.24 -6.52 8.80
CA ALA A 30 0.70 -5.28 9.35
C ALA A 30 0.28 -5.44 10.81
N LYS A 31 0.39 -4.34 11.58
CA LYS A 31 -0.04 -4.27 12.98
C LYS A 31 -0.57 -2.89 13.33
N GLN A 32 -1.36 -2.83 14.39
CA GLN A 32 -1.65 -1.59 15.10
C GLN A 32 -0.63 -1.41 16.22
N SER A 33 0.01 -0.24 16.30
CA SER A 33 1.01 0.06 17.34
C SER A 33 1.08 1.57 17.56
N ASP A 34 1.09 2.01 18.81
CA ASP A 34 1.12 3.42 19.22
C ASP A 34 0.01 4.28 18.57
N GLY A 35 -1.17 3.70 18.32
CA GLY A 35 -2.28 4.37 17.64
C GLY A 35 -2.14 4.47 16.11
N TYR A 36 -1.06 3.94 15.53
CA TYR A 36 -0.83 3.96 14.08
C TYR A 36 -0.97 2.57 13.46
N PHE A 37 -1.60 2.54 12.28
CA PHE A 37 -1.50 1.38 11.39
C PHE A 37 -0.13 1.37 10.75
N ARG A 38 0.62 0.30 10.98
CA ARG A 38 1.95 0.09 10.43
C ARG A 38 2.00 -1.20 9.64
N PHE A 39 2.70 -1.17 8.51
CA PHE A 39 2.94 -2.35 7.71
C PHE A 39 4.41 -2.43 7.30
N GLN A 40 4.81 -3.63 6.87
CA GLN A 40 6.17 -3.91 6.47
C GLN A 40 6.45 -3.22 5.14
N CYS A 41 7.48 -2.36 5.13
CA CYS A 41 7.92 -1.73 3.90
C CYS A 41 8.39 -2.80 2.90
N PRO A 42 7.88 -2.79 1.66
CA PRO A 42 8.26 -3.81 0.70
C PRO A 42 9.72 -3.65 0.21
N ASN A 43 10.31 -2.45 0.33
CA ASN A 43 11.71 -2.19 -0.02
C ASN A 43 12.69 -2.56 1.12
N CYS A 44 12.62 -1.88 2.26
CA CYS A 44 13.59 -2.09 3.36
C CYS A 44 13.18 -3.13 4.40
N LYS A 45 12.00 -3.75 4.28
CA LYS A 45 11.47 -4.79 5.17
C LYS A 45 11.23 -4.40 6.63
N GLU A 46 11.37 -3.11 6.96
CA GLU A 46 11.04 -2.56 8.28
C GLU A 46 9.52 -2.39 8.50
N LEU A 47 9.03 -2.70 9.71
CA LEU A 47 7.62 -2.63 10.09
C LEU A 47 7.21 -1.22 10.56
N ARG A 48 7.58 -0.20 9.78
CA ARG A 48 7.39 1.23 10.11
C ARG A 48 6.76 2.05 8.97
N ALA A 49 6.32 1.42 7.88
CA ALA A 49 5.55 2.13 6.86
C ALA A 49 4.14 2.42 7.37
N THR A 50 3.62 3.60 7.07
CA THR A 50 2.26 4.00 7.46
C THR A 50 1.55 4.66 6.29
N VAL A 51 0.21 4.69 6.33
CA VAL A 51 -0.63 5.33 5.31
C VAL A 51 -1.06 6.70 5.82
N ASN A 52 -0.85 7.75 5.04
CA ASN A 52 -1.46 9.04 5.30
C ASN A 52 -2.94 9.01 4.88
N PRO A 53 -3.90 9.12 5.82
CA PRO A 53 -5.32 9.05 5.50
C PRO A 53 -5.81 10.22 4.65
N SER A 54 -5.09 11.36 4.58
CA SER A 54 -5.53 12.54 3.82
C SER A 54 -5.35 12.38 2.32
N ASN A 55 -4.43 11.54 1.86
CA ASN A 55 -4.09 11.38 0.45
C ASN A 55 -3.89 9.92 0.02
N ASN A 56 -4.17 8.96 0.91
CA ASN A 56 -4.07 7.52 0.67
C ASN A 56 -2.68 7.03 0.19
N LEU A 57 -1.63 7.79 0.51
CA LEU A 57 -0.25 7.45 0.17
C LEU A 57 0.45 6.86 1.39
N ALA A 58 1.11 5.72 1.20
CA ALA A 58 2.00 5.18 2.23
C ALA A 58 3.39 5.81 2.14
N HIS A 59 4.00 5.98 3.31
CA HIS A 59 5.38 6.43 3.46
C HIS A 59 6.12 5.52 4.44
N CYS A 60 7.34 5.11 4.08
CA CYS A 60 8.25 4.41 4.99
C CYS A 60 9.23 5.39 5.64
N PHE A 61 9.15 5.56 6.97
CA PHE A 61 10.08 6.44 7.69
C PHE A 61 11.52 5.91 7.80
N CYS A 62 11.76 4.63 7.44
CA CYS A 62 13.12 4.07 7.44
C CYS A 62 13.84 4.39 6.13
N CYS A 63 13.27 3.98 4.99
CA CYS A 63 13.91 4.18 3.67
C CYS A 63 13.40 5.38 2.88
N LYS A 64 12.41 6.12 3.41
CA LYS A 64 11.82 7.34 2.83
C LYS A 64 11.07 7.16 1.50
N GLU A 65 10.75 5.92 1.15
CA GLU A 65 9.99 5.58 -0.05
C GLU A 65 8.48 5.75 0.15
N ASN A 66 7.78 6.06 -0.94
CA ASN A 66 6.33 6.18 -0.98
C ASN A 66 5.70 5.05 -1.78
N TYR A 67 4.48 4.64 -1.42
CA TYR A 67 3.75 3.59 -2.12
C TYR A 67 2.26 3.94 -2.21
N ASN A 68 1.65 3.66 -3.34
CA ASN A 68 0.19 3.59 -3.52
C ASN A 68 -0.27 2.11 -3.65
N ASN A 69 -1.57 1.85 -3.78
CA ASN A 69 -2.09 0.47 -3.86
C ASN A 69 -1.51 -0.33 -5.03
N ILE A 70 -1.34 0.32 -6.19
CA ILE A 70 -0.79 -0.32 -7.39
C ILE A 70 0.68 -0.67 -7.16
N ASP A 71 1.45 0.25 -6.59
CA ASP A 71 2.87 0.00 -6.25
C ASP A 71 3.00 -1.21 -5.32
N LEU A 72 2.13 -1.33 -4.32
CA LEU A 72 2.16 -2.46 -3.39
C LEU A 72 1.95 -3.80 -4.11
N MET A 73 0.95 -3.90 -4.98
CA MET A 73 0.70 -5.13 -5.75
C MET A 73 1.87 -5.43 -6.69
N MET A 74 2.41 -4.42 -7.36
CA MET A 74 3.53 -4.61 -8.28
C MET A 74 4.79 -5.10 -7.55
N ILE A 75 5.11 -4.54 -6.38
CA ILE A 75 6.28 -4.98 -5.61
C ILE A 75 6.09 -6.39 -5.01
N GLN A 76 4.84 -6.84 -4.84
CA GLN A 76 4.55 -8.22 -4.48
C GLN A 76 4.72 -9.21 -5.64
N GLY A 77 5.08 -8.73 -6.84
CA GLY A 77 5.38 -9.55 -8.00
C GLY A 77 4.25 -9.65 -9.01
N HIS A 78 3.19 -8.87 -8.87
CA HIS A 78 2.14 -8.78 -9.89
C HIS A 78 2.58 -7.88 -11.05
N ASP A 79 2.30 -8.29 -12.28
CA ASP A 79 2.36 -7.38 -13.42
C ASP A 79 1.33 -6.25 -13.25
N PHE A 80 1.51 -5.16 -14.01
CA PHE A 80 0.65 -3.98 -13.92
C PHE A 80 -0.84 -4.30 -14.14
N LEU A 81 -1.17 -5.19 -15.08
CA LEU A 81 -2.57 -5.50 -15.41
C LEU A 81 -3.30 -6.27 -14.28
N PRO A 82 -2.71 -7.30 -13.65
CA PRO A 82 -3.27 -7.90 -12.44
C PRO A 82 -3.27 -6.99 -11.19
N ALA A 83 -2.42 -5.97 -11.15
CA ALA A 83 -2.31 -5.04 -10.03
C ALA A 83 -3.43 -3.98 -9.97
N VAL A 84 -4.27 -3.86 -11.00
CA VAL A 84 -5.30 -2.83 -11.16
C VAL A 84 -6.68 -3.40 -11.45
#